data_AF-A0A6A8MLE4-F1
#
_entry.id   AF-A0A6A8MLE4-F1
#
_cell.length_a   1.000
_cell.length_b   1.000
_cell.length_c   1.000
_cell.angle_alpha   90.00
_cell.angle_beta   90.00
_cell.angle_gamma   90.00
#
_symmetry.space_group_name_H-M   'P 1'
#
loop_
_entity.id
_entity.type
_entity.pdbx_description
1 polymer ?
#
loop_
_entity_poly.entity_id
_entity_poly.type
_entity_poly.pdbx_seq_one_letter_code
_entity_poly.pdbx_strand_id
1 'polypeptide(L)'
;MGASFALEPEEISLDELLMIKLHQTLSVESLDVEFSGIEDSRCPSDVTCIWEGRASVTLHIYNQTQYQAITLDTNDAKTFRVDSYEINLIDVLPYPVSTKDVSQEYVVIISVSKNTPEIVLPPLKQSKNGVSPDLINCKSTLVLIIKNSNGSPACVKSETKAKLFERGWTATLL
;
A
#
# COMPACT_ATOMS: atom_id res chain seq x y z
N MET A 1 -33.43 3.22 32.17
CA MET A 1 -32.46 2.14 31.92
C MET A 1 -32.07 2.25 30.45
N GLY A 2 -31.03 2.96 30.05
CA GLY A 2 -29.63 2.61 30.28
C GLY A 2 -29.12 1.75 29.13
N ALA A 3 -29.11 2.27 27.89
CA ALA A 3 -28.51 1.58 26.75
C ALA A 3 -26.99 1.81 26.80
N SER A 4 -26.26 0.76 27.16
CA SER A 4 -24.81 0.69 27.08
C SER A 4 -24.41 0.63 25.60
N PHE A 5 -23.98 1.75 25.03
CA PHE A 5 -23.22 1.76 23.80
C PHE A 5 -21.81 1.27 24.14
N ALA A 6 -21.53 -0.01 23.89
CA ALA A 6 -20.16 -0.44 23.74
C ALA A 6 -19.63 0.26 22.48
N LEU A 7 -18.59 1.07 22.63
CA LEU A 7 -17.82 1.54 21.49
C LEU A 7 -17.02 0.34 20.99
N GLU A 8 -17.46 -0.25 19.89
CA GLU A 8 -16.67 -1.23 19.14
C GLU A 8 -15.39 -0.52 18.69
N PRO A 9 -14.19 -1.11 18.92
CA PRO A 9 -12.94 -0.49 18.50
C PRO A 9 -12.96 -0.33 16.98
N GLU A 10 -12.64 0.87 16.51
CA GLU A 10 -12.48 1.22 15.11
C GLU A 10 -11.54 0.19 14.48
N GLU A 11 -12.07 -0.71 13.65
CA GLU A 11 -11.26 -1.77 13.04
C GLU A 11 -10.27 -1.13 12.07
N ILE A 12 -9.00 -1.11 12.48
CA ILE A 12 -7.89 -0.60 11.69
C ILE A 12 -7.86 -1.36 10.35
N SER A 13 -8.05 -0.61 9.26
CA SER A 13 -8.23 -1.18 7.92
C SER A 13 -6.92 -1.25 7.12
N LEU A 14 -6.84 -2.22 6.21
CA LEU A 14 -5.77 -2.26 5.20
C LEU A 14 -5.86 -1.06 4.27
N ASP A 15 -4.72 -0.66 3.70
CA ASP A 15 -4.58 0.45 2.74
C ASP A 15 -4.82 1.86 3.33
N GLU A 16 -4.99 1.96 4.66
CA GLU A 16 -5.04 3.22 5.39
C GLU A 16 -3.65 3.67 5.89
N LEU A 17 -3.52 4.98 6.16
CA LEU A 17 -2.35 5.53 6.85
C LEU A 17 -2.46 5.29 8.35
N LEU A 18 -1.55 4.48 8.87
CA LEU A 18 -1.53 4.02 10.24
C LEU A 18 -0.45 4.75 11.02
N MET A 19 -0.84 5.32 12.16
CA MET A 19 0.04 6.09 13.03
C MET A 19 0.42 5.27 14.26
N ILE A 20 1.71 5.03 14.47
CA ILE A 20 2.23 4.27 15.61
C ILE A 20 3.19 5.16 16.40
N LYS A 21 2.94 5.37 17.69
CA LYS A 21 3.89 6.11 18.55
C LYS A 21 5.08 5.23 18.91
N LEU A 22 6.21 5.84 19.23
CA LEU A 22 7.41 5.12 19.66
C LEU A 22 7.10 4.23 20.88
N HIS A 23 7.56 2.98 20.81
CA HIS A 23 7.31 1.88 21.75
C HIS A 23 5.83 1.45 21.85
N GLN A 24 5.01 1.78 20.84
CA GLN A 24 3.65 1.25 20.73
C GLN A 24 3.56 0.18 19.64
N THR A 25 2.56 -0.67 19.81
CA THR A 25 2.20 -1.73 18.88
C THR A 25 0.83 -1.44 18.28
N LEU A 26 0.72 -1.66 16.98
CA LEU A 26 -0.52 -1.63 16.24
C LEU A 26 -0.80 -3.03 15.68
N SER A 27 -2.02 -3.51 15.88
CA SER A 27 -2.48 -4.75 15.26
C SER A 27 -3.33 -4.42 14.02
N VAL A 28 -2.95 -4.96 12.87
CA VAL A 28 -3.70 -4.87 11.61
C VAL A 28 -3.83 -6.26 11.00
N GLU A 29 -5.07 -6.72 10.86
CA GLU A 29 -5.40 -8.11 10.52
C GLU A 29 -4.64 -9.14 11.39
N SER A 30 -3.67 -9.85 10.81
CA SER A 30 -2.87 -10.89 11.47
C SER A 30 -1.44 -10.43 11.79
N LEU A 31 -1.14 -9.14 11.64
CA LEU A 31 0.16 -8.55 11.90
C LEU A 31 0.11 -7.66 13.13
N ASP A 32 1.06 -7.86 14.04
CA ASP A 32 1.40 -6.89 15.06
C ASP A 32 2.67 -6.15 14.63
N VAL A 33 2.58 -4.83 14.54
CA VAL A 33 3.67 -3.95 14.14
C VAL A 33 3.99 -3.02 15.30
N GLU A 34 5.16 -3.20 15.90
CA GLU A 34 5.67 -2.33 16.96
C GLU A 34 6.72 -1.38 16.39
N PHE A 35 6.58 -0.09 16.71
CA PHE A 35 7.62 0.91 16.44
C PHE A 35 8.61 0.92 17.61
N SER A 36 9.72 0.18 17.48
CA SER A 36 10.63 -0.08 18.61
C SER A 36 11.76 0.92 18.75
N GLY A 37 12.18 1.60 17.67
CA GLY A 37 13.33 2.49 17.72
C GLY A 37 13.47 3.37 16.49
N ILE A 38 14.22 4.46 16.63
CA ILE A 38 14.51 5.39 15.53
C ILE A 38 15.91 5.98 15.68
N GLU A 39 16.61 6.07 14.54
CA GLU A 39 17.78 6.93 14.37
C GLU A 39 17.40 8.09 13.46
N ASP A 40 17.21 9.28 14.05
CA ASP A 40 16.81 10.47 13.30
C ASP A 40 18.00 11.39 13.04
N SER A 41 18.43 11.41 11.78
CA SER A 41 19.48 12.31 11.26
C SER A 41 18.93 13.30 10.24
N ARG A 42 17.61 13.51 10.22
CA ARG A 42 16.97 14.45 9.31
C ARG A 42 17.48 15.86 9.57
N CYS A 43 17.67 16.61 8.49
CA CYS A 43 18.06 18.00 8.58
C CYS A 43 16.97 18.79 9.32
N PRO A 44 17.27 19.56 10.38
CA PRO A 44 16.27 20.42 10.98
C PRO A 44 15.71 21.41 9.96
N SER A 45 14.39 21.64 9.97
CA SER A 45 13.75 22.47 8.93
C SER A 45 14.11 23.96 8.99
N ASP A 46 14.76 24.39 10.08
CA ASP A 46 15.13 25.77 10.39
C ASP A 46 16.64 26.05 10.21
N VAL A 47 17.38 25.13 9.60
CA VAL A 47 18.83 25.28 9.32
C VAL A 47 19.17 24.90 7.87
N THR A 48 20.35 25.32 7.41
CA THR A 48 20.89 24.91 6.11
C THR A 48 21.73 23.64 6.25
N CYS A 49 21.35 22.56 5.57
CA CYS A 49 22.13 21.33 5.57
C CYS A 49 23.10 21.20 4.41
N ILE A 50 24.19 20.47 4.69
CA ILE A 50 25.24 20.14 3.73
C ILE A 50 24.98 18.76 3.08
N TRP A 51 24.30 17.85 3.80
CA TRP A 51 24.03 16.47 3.38
C TRP A 51 22.54 16.14 3.44
N GLU A 52 22.12 15.13 2.67
CA GLU A 52 20.76 14.59 2.73
C GLU A 52 20.56 13.80 4.03
N GLY A 53 19.83 14.38 4.98
CA GLY A 53 19.46 13.72 6.23
C GLY A 53 18.39 12.65 6.01
N ARG A 54 18.29 11.69 6.94
CA ARG A 54 17.29 10.61 6.90
C ARG A 54 16.81 10.22 8.29
N ALA A 55 15.62 9.63 8.37
CA ALA A 55 15.20 8.87 9.55
C ALA A 55 15.20 7.38 9.22
N SER A 56 15.79 6.59 10.12
CA SER A 56 15.84 5.14 10.06
C SER A 56 14.98 4.59 11.20
N VAL A 57 13.89 3.92 10.86
CA VAL A 57 12.87 3.42 11.81
C VAL A 57 13.04 1.92 11.97
N THR A 58 13.20 1.44 13.20
CA THR A 58 13.17 0.03 13.55
C THR A 58 11.74 -0.40 13.87
N LEU A 59 11.25 -1.40 13.14
CA LEU A 59 9.95 -2.03 13.38
C LEU A 59 10.15 -3.49 13.78
N HIS A 60 9.38 -3.92 14.77
CA HIS A 60 9.23 -5.31 15.15
C HIS A 60 7.90 -5.82 14.61
N ILE A 61 7.95 -6.86 13.78
CA ILE A 61 6.79 -7.43 13.11
C ILE A 61 6.58 -8.85 13.63
N TYR A 62 5.34 -9.14 14.03
CA TYR A 62 4.90 -10.48 14.42
C TYR A 62 3.70 -10.91 13.55
N ASN A 63 3.79 -12.07 12.89
CA ASN A 63 2.73 -12.60 12.00
C ASN A 63 2.16 -13.94 12.51
N GLN A 64 1.71 -13.99 13.76
CA GLN A 64 1.25 -15.20 14.49
C GLN A 64 2.28 -16.35 14.63
N THR A 65 3.28 -16.45 13.76
CA THR A 65 4.21 -17.59 13.64
C THR A 65 5.67 -17.18 13.56
N GLN A 66 5.98 -15.98 13.09
CA GLN A 66 7.32 -15.45 12.93
C GLN A 66 7.44 -14.07 13.57
N TYR A 67 8.66 -13.80 14.03
CA TYR A 67 9.12 -12.50 14.48
C TYR A 67 10.20 -11.99 13.55
N GLN A 68 10.14 -10.70 13.20
CA GLN A 68 11.16 -10.04 12.39
C GLN A 68 11.41 -8.63 12.89
N ALA A 69 12.68 -8.29 13.11
CA ALA A 69 13.11 -6.91 13.32
C ALA A 69 13.64 -6.36 11.99
N ILE A 70 13.05 -5.27 11.52
CA ILE A 70 13.41 -4.62 10.26
C ILE A 70 13.74 -3.15 10.49
N THR A 71 14.47 -2.57 9.53
CA THR A 71 14.71 -1.13 9.48
C THR A 71 14.19 -0.58 8.15
N LEU A 72 13.41 0.49 8.19
CA LEU A 72 12.95 1.25 7.03
C LEU A 72 13.51 2.67 7.07
N ASP A 73 13.87 3.22 5.91
CA ASP A 73 14.48 4.54 5.79
C ASP A 73 13.57 5.54 5.07
N THR A 74 13.67 6.83 5.37
CA THR A 74 12.89 7.86 4.65
C THR A 74 13.39 8.19 3.25
N ASN A 75 14.61 7.75 2.89
CA ASN A 75 15.24 8.06 1.60
C ASN A 75 15.37 6.81 0.73
N ASP A 76 15.84 5.71 1.33
CA ASP A 76 16.01 4.39 0.70
C ASP A 76 14.97 3.41 1.26
N ALA A 77 15.14 2.09 1.05
CA ALA A 77 14.48 0.96 1.74
C ALA A 77 13.14 1.25 2.46
N LYS A 78 12.17 1.89 1.78
CA LYS A 78 10.90 2.34 2.39
C LYS A 78 9.90 1.22 2.60
N THR A 79 10.13 0.10 1.91
CA THR A 79 9.15 -0.96 1.75
C THR A 79 9.72 -2.28 2.26
N PHE A 80 8.95 -2.97 3.09
CA PHE A 80 9.22 -4.34 3.50
C PHE A 80 8.06 -5.25 3.13
N ARG A 81 8.37 -6.49 2.75
CA ARG A 81 7.37 -7.50 2.38
C ARG A 81 7.49 -8.69 3.30
N VAL A 82 6.37 -9.11 3.87
CA VAL A 82 6.26 -10.26 4.76
C VAL A 82 4.97 -11.00 4.44
N ASP A 83 5.08 -12.30 4.17
CA ASP A 83 3.99 -13.13 3.63
C ASP A 83 3.27 -12.46 2.45
N SER A 84 1.97 -12.23 2.58
CA SER A 84 1.11 -11.55 1.62
C SER A 84 0.97 -10.06 1.90
N TYR A 85 1.77 -9.47 2.78
CA TYR A 85 1.68 -8.06 3.15
C TYR A 85 2.88 -7.27 2.66
N GLU A 86 2.62 -6.02 2.32
CA GLU A 86 3.62 -5.00 2.03
C GLU A 86 3.41 -3.82 2.98
N ILE A 87 4.46 -3.50 3.72
CA ILE A 87 4.51 -2.42 4.70
C ILE A 87 5.37 -1.31 4.09
N ASN A 88 4.81 -0.12 3.98
CA ASN A 88 5.51 1.07 3.48
C ASN A 88 5.64 2.12 4.58
N LEU A 89 6.86 2.64 4.76
CA LEU A 89 7.12 3.83 5.56
C LEU A 89 6.70 5.07 4.76
N ILE A 90 5.72 5.80 5.28
CA ILE A 90 5.16 6.99 4.64
C ILE A 90 5.84 8.24 5.19
N ASP A 91 5.91 8.38 6.51
CA ASP A 91 6.55 9.52 7.15
C ASP A 91 6.92 9.23 8.61
N VAL A 92 7.69 10.13 9.20
CA VAL A 92 8.02 10.14 10.63
C VAL A 92 7.74 11.54 11.17
N LEU A 93 6.96 11.65 12.23
CA LEU A 93 6.63 12.91 12.89
C LEU A 93 7.15 12.92 14.32
N PRO A 94 7.48 14.09 14.88
CA PRO A 94 7.60 15.38 14.19
C PRO A 94 8.85 15.43 13.30
N TYR A 95 8.89 16.36 12.35
CA TYR A 95 10.13 16.70 11.65
C TYR A 95 11.01 17.57 12.58
N PRO A 96 12.34 17.36 12.63
CA PRO A 96 13.20 18.06 13.58
C PRO A 96 13.24 19.57 13.33
N VAL A 97 13.35 20.32 14.44
CA VAL A 97 13.66 21.76 14.47
C VAL A 97 14.77 21.98 15.50
N SER A 98 15.65 22.95 15.26
CA SER A 98 16.85 23.15 16.09
C SER A 98 16.55 23.53 17.55
N THR A 99 15.34 24.01 17.81
CA THR A 99 14.95 24.58 19.11
C THR A 99 14.14 23.62 20.00
N LYS A 100 13.71 22.46 19.50
CA LYS A 100 12.87 21.51 20.26
C LYS A 100 13.51 20.13 20.26
N ASP A 101 13.72 19.60 21.46
CA ASP A 101 14.02 18.19 21.66
C ASP A 101 12.71 17.37 21.62
N VAL A 102 12.66 16.40 20.71
CA VAL A 102 11.49 15.54 20.42
C VAL A 102 11.82 14.07 20.57
N SER A 103 12.94 13.75 21.25
CA SER A 103 13.57 12.42 21.29
C SER A 103 12.66 11.25 21.70
N GLN A 104 11.48 11.49 22.28
CA GLN A 104 10.53 10.46 22.74
C GLN A 104 9.09 10.67 22.25
N GLU A 105 8.85 11.66 21.38
CA GLU A 105 7.49 12.01 20.90
C GLU A 105 7.24 11.51 19.46
N TYR A 106 8.09 10.61 18.96
CA TYR A 106 8.01 10.17 17.58
C TYR A 106 6.75 9.33 17.30
N VAL A 107 6.20 9.57 16.11
CA VAL A 107 5.11 8.83 15.50
C VAL A 107 5.57 8.43 14.10
N VAL A 108 5.51 7.14 13.80
CA VAL A 108 5.71 6.66 12.43
C VAL A 108 4.36 6.54 11.74
N ILE A 109 4.30 6.98 10.48
CA ILE A 109 3.16 6.78 9.60
C ILE A 109 3.53 5.69 8.61
N ILE A 110 2.78 4.60 8.62
CA ILE A 110 2.96 3.48 7.70
C ILE A 110 1.67 3.21 6.92
N SER A 111 1.78 2.50 5.80
CA SER A 111 0.64 1.85 5.17
C SER A 111 0.90 0.35 5.08
N VAL A 112 -0.13 -0.46 5.37
CA VAL A 112 -0.07 -1.92 5.22
C VAL A 112 -1.07 -2.33 4.17
N SER A 113 -0.59 -2.99 3.12
CA SER A 113 -1.39 -3.46 1.99
C SER A 113 -1.15 -4.94 1.74
N LYS A 114 -2.09 -5.61 1.06
CA LYS A 114 -1.84 -6.98 0.61
C LYS A 114 -1.04 -6.98 -0.69
N ASN A 115 0.14 -7.57 -0.64
CA ASN A 115 0.88 -8.05 -1.81
C ASN A 115 0.22 -9.31 -2.39
N THR A 116 -1.09 -9.23 -2.66
CA THR A 116 -1.76 -10.24 -3.47
C THR A 116 -1.34 -10.02 -4.91
N PRO A 117 -0.73 -11.00 -5.60
CA PRO A 117 -0.69 -10.94 -7.05
C PRO A 117 -2.16 -10.85 -7.49
N GLU A 118 -2.54 -9.75 -8.12
CA GLU A 118 -3.89 -9.50 -8.59
C GLU A 118 -4.32 -10.74 -9.43
N ILE A 119 -5.09 -11.66 -8.84
CA ILE A 119 -5.57 -12.87 -9.52
C ILE A 119 -6.75 -12.43 -10.39
N VAL A 120 -6.45 -11.58 -11.36
CA VAL A 120 -7.38 -11.21 -12.41
C VAL A 120 -7.53 -12.43 -13.30
N LEU A 121 -8.67 -13.12 -13.14
CA LEU A 121 -9.02 -14.24 -14.00
C LEU A 121 -9.00 -13.79 -15.47
N PRO A 122 -8.67 -14.68 -16.43
CA PRO A 122 -8.76 -14.33 -17.84
C PRO A 122 -10.18 -13.82 -18.20
N PRO A 123 -10.32 -12.86 -19.13
CA PRO A 123 -11.61 -12.22 -19.47
C PRO A 123 -12.75 -13.19 -19.73
N LEU A 124 -12.49 -14.26 -20.49
CA LEU A 124 -13.49 -15.28 -20.79
C LEU A 124 -13.92 -16.09 -19.57
N LYS A 125 -13.08 -16.19 -18.54
CA LYS A 125 -13.43 -16.86 -17.29
C LYS A 125 -14.25 -15.93 -16.39
N GLN A 126 -13.95 -14.62 -16.40
CA GLN A 126 -14.78 -13.63 -15.72
C GLN A 126 -16.19 -13.59 -16.29
N SER A 127 -16.34 -13.58 -17.63
CA SER A 127 -17.67 -13.60 -18.25
C SER A 127 -18.43 -14.90 -17.99
N LYS A 128 -17.74 -16.05 -18.01
CA LYS A 128 -18.34 -17.34 -17.61
C LYS A 128 -18.81 -17.36 -16.15
N ASN A 129 -18.18 -16.55 -15.29
CA ASN A 129 -18.56 -16.37 -13.89
C ASN A 129 -19.63 -15.28 -13.69
N GLY A 130 -20.21 -14.73 -14.77
CA GLY A 130 -21.32 -13.78 -14.71
C GLY A 130 -20.91 -12.30 -14.66
N VAL A 131 -19.63 -11.98 -14.84
CA VAL A 131 -19.18 -10.59 -14.97
C VAL A 131 -19.60 -10.04 -16.33
N SER A 132 -20.26 -8.87 -16.35
CA SER A 132 -20.63 -8.19 -17.60
C SER A 132 -19.38 -7.87 -18.43
N PRO A 133 -19.42 -8.00 -19.78
CA PRO A 133 -18.27 -7.74 -20.64
C PRO A 133 -17.60 -6.37 -20.41
N ASP A 134 -18.38 -5.34 -20.06
CA ASP A 134 -17.90 -3.97 -19.83
C ASP A 134 -17.28 -3.75 -18.44
N LEU A 135 -17.51 -4.69 -17.50
CA LEU A 135 -17.03 -4.64 -16.11
C LEU A 135 -15.90 -5.64 -15.85
N ILE A 136 -15.29 -6.17 -16.91
CA ILE A 136 -14.18 -7.11 -16.78
C ILE A 136 -12.92 -6.38 -16.37
N ASN A 137 -12.34 -6.83 -15.27
CA ASN A 137 -11.07 -6.28 -14.80
C ASN A 137 -9.93 -6.90 -15.62
N CYS A 138 -9.01 -6.04 -16.05
CA CYS A 138 -7.74 -6.45 -16.63
C CYS A 138 -6.64 -6.21 -15.61
N LYS A 139 -5.55 -6.99 -15.69
CA LYS A 139 -4.32 -6.66 -14.94
C LYS A 139 -3.90 -5.23 -15.27
N SER A 140 -3.33 -4.52 -14.30
CA SER A 140 -2.94 -3.10 -14.40
C SER A 140 -2.19 -2.65 -15.67
N THR A 141 -1.53 -3.56 -16.39
CA THR A 141 -0.78 -3.29 -17.64
C THR A 141 -1.54 -3.60 -18.94
N LEU A 142 -2.78 -4.09 -18.84
CA LEU A 142 -3.61 -4.49 -19.96
C LEU A 142 -4.90 -3.67 -19.99
N VAL A 143 -5.38 -3.40 -21.19
CA VAL A 143 -6.63 -2.70 -21.44
C VAL A 143 -7.68 -3.66 -21.96
N LEU A 144 -8.91 -3.48 -21.49
CA LEU A 144 -10.07 -4.24 -21.95
C LEU A 144 -10.47 -3.80 -23.36
N ILE A 145 -10.71 -4.76 -24.24
CA ILE A 145 -11.35 -4.58 -25.53
C ILE A 145 -12.49 -5.59 -25.69
N ILE A 146 -13.52 -5.22 -26.45
CA ILE A 146 -14.64 -6.10 -26.77
C ILE A 146 -14.63 -6.35 -28.27
N LYS A 147 -14.68 -7.62 -28.66
CA LYS A 147 -14.67 -8.00 -30.06
C LYS A 147 -16.00 -7.65 -30.73
N ASN A 148 -15.93 -6.89 -31.83
CA ASN A 148 -17.12 -6.43 -32.55
C ASN A 148 -18.00 -7.57 -33.09
N SER A 149 -17.42 -8.71 -33.46
CA SER A 149 -18.14 -9.79 -34.13
C SER A 149 -19.07 -10.60 -33.21
N ASN A 150 -18.71 -10.74 -31.93
CA ASN A 150 -19.37 -11.67 -31.01
C ASN A 150 -19.43 -11.18 -29.55
N GLY A 151 -19.02 -9.93 -29.29
CA GLY A 151 -19.02 -9.35 -27.95
C GLY A 151 -18.02 -9.98 -26.98
N SER A 152 -17.08 -10.82 -27.45
CA SER A 152 -16.15 -11.49 -26.53
C SER A 152 -15.10 -10.51 -25.98
N PRO A 153 -14.91 -10.46 -24.66
CA PRO A 153 -13.94 -9.56 -24.02
C PRO A 153 -12.52 -10.13 -24.08
N ALA A 154 -11.52 -9.24 -24.22
CA ALA A 154 -10.10 -9.57 -24.17
C ALA A 154 -9.29 -8.46 -23.51
N CYS A 155 -8.28 -8.83 -22.72
CA CYS A 155 -7.30 -7.89 -22.16
C CYS A 155 -6.05 -7.93 -23.03
N VAL A 156 -5.67 -6.79 -23.62
CA VAL A 156 -4.51 -6.67 -24.51
C VAL A 156 -3.63 -5.49 -24.09
N LYS A 157 -2.39 -5.42 -24.56
CA LYS A 157 -1.57 -4.21 -24.39
C LYS A 157 -2.17 -3.04 -25.16
N SER A 158 -1.98 -1.81 -24.69
CA SER A 158 -2.46 -0.59 -25.37
C SER A 158 -1.97 -0.48 -26.81
N GLU A 159 -0.72 -0.86 -27.09
CA GLU A 159 -0.16 -0.91 -28.45
C GLU A 159 -0.89 -1.90 -29.36
N THR A 160 -1.31 -3.04 -28.81
CA THR A 160 -2.08 -4.05 -29.54
C THR A 160 -3.51 -3.59 -29.76
N LYS A 161 -4.11 -2.85 -28.81
CA LYS A 161 -5.43 -2.22 -28.97
C LYS A 161 -5.46 -1.32 -30.22
N ALA A 162 -4.44 -0.48 -30.42
CA ALA A 162 -4.36 0.37 -31.61
C ALA A 162 -4.40 -0.45 -32.92
N LYS A 163 -3.56 -1.50 -33.02
CA LYS A 163 -3.53 -2.40 -34.19
C LYS A 163 -4.85 -3.15 -34.40
N LEU A 164 -5.55 -3.53 -33.32
CA LEU A 164 -6.82 -4.24 -33.40
C LEU A 164 -7.98 -3.30 -33.77
N PHE A 165 -7.93 -2.03 -33.37
CA PHE A 165 -8.87 -1.01 -33.80
C PHE A 165 -8.76 -0.73 -35.30
N GLU A 166 -7.53 -0.51 -35.80
CA GLU A 166 -7.26 -0.32 -37.25
C GLU A 166 -7.77 -1.49 -38.10
N ARG A 167 -7.75 -2.70 -37.54
CA ARG A 167 -8.23 -3.93 -38.19
C ARG A 167 -9.73 -4.19 -38.00
N GLY A 168 -10.47 -3.24 -37.44
CA GLY A 168 -11.92 -3.33 -37.21
C GLY A 168 -12.35 -4.37 -36.18
N TRP A 169 -11.42 -4.84 -35.34
CA TRP A 169 -11.67 -5.90 -34.36
C TRP A 169 -12.41 -5.41 -33.10
N THR A 170 -12.25 -4.12 -32.76
CA THR A 170 -12.88 -3.43 -31.63
C THR A 170 -13.38 -2.05 -32.07
N ALA A 171 -14.45 -1.54 -31.46
CA ALA A 171 -15.08 -0.26 -31.81
C ALA A 171 -14.60 0.93 -30.96
N THR A 172 -13.86 0.70 -29.87
CA THR A 172 -13.52 1.74 -28.90
C THR A 172 -12.02 1.94 -28.79
N LEU A 173 -11.53 3.14 -29.16
CA LEU A 173 -10.13 3.55 -29.04
C LEU A 173 -9.84 4.33 -27.74
N LEU A 174 -10.86 4.91 -27.10
CA LEU A 174 -10.71 5.78 -25.93
C LEU A 174 -10.20 5.02 -24.70
#